data_AF-A0A1V4E8U6-F1
#
_entry.id   AF-A0A1V4E8U6-F1
#
_cell.length_a   1.000
_cell.length_b   1.000
_cell.length_c   1.000
_cell.angle_alpha   90.00
_cell.angle_beta   90.00
_cell.angle_gamma   90.00
#
_symmetry.space_group_name_H-M   'P 1'
#
loop_
_entity.id
_entity.type
_entity.pdbx_description
1 polymer ?
#
loop_
_entity_poly.entity_id
_entity_poly.type
_entity_poly.pdbx_seq_one_letter_code
_entity_poly.pdbx_strand_id
1 'polypeptide(L)'
;MPSVPDYARQAWTVRDRIWLGQRLDGAQVASAFASKHSLILAASGGGKSILLRLIADGLGAAADTHVWDLDPSGVGQAPQAAVMGRVALSPEDCEAALTDAVALAVGRTKLLRRLGMGDAWQASPERPALVVIVDEYPRLTPAGKAAAVNLLRIAARRP
;
A
#
# COMPACT_ATOMS: atom_id res chain seq x y z
N MET A 1 -17.80 -21.27 -8.31
CA MET A 1 -16.93 -20.07 -8.23
C MET A 1 -16.43 -19.96 -6.81
N PRO A 2 -15.14 -19.65 -6.55
CA PRO A 2 -14.74 -19.30 -5.19
C PRO A 2 -15.59 -18.12 -4.71
N SER A 3 -16.03 -18.15 -3.46
CA SER A 3 -16.73 -17.02 -2.85
C SER A 3 -15.81 -15.80 -2.88
N VAL A 4 -16.34 -14.65 -3.32
CA VAL A 4 -15.61 -13.37 -3.24
C VAL A 4 -15.19 -13.16 -1.77
N PRO A 5 -13.94 -12.76 -1.50
CA PRO A 5 -13.51 -12.48 -0.14
C PRO A 5 -14.39 -11.39 0.49
N ASP A 6 -15.05 -11.73 1.59
CA ASP A 6 -15.75 -10.74 2.42
C ASP A 6 -14.75 -10.13 3.41
N TYR A 7 -14.20 -8.98 3.03
CA TYR A 7 -13.28 -8.23 3.88
C TYR A 7 -13.98 -7.48 5.01
N ALA A 8 -15.33 -7.47 5.08
CA ALA A 8 -16.09 -6.76 6.12
C ALA A 8 -16.11 -7.46 7.49
N ARG A 9 -15.22 -8.42 7.73
CA ARG A 9 -15.07 -9.06 9.04
C ARG A 9 -14.54 -8.05 10.06
N GLN A 10 -15.14 -8.05 11.28
CA GLN A 10 -14.83 -7.11 12.37
C GLN A 10 -13.37 -7.09 12.87
N ALA A 11 -12.49 -7.96 12.37
CA ALA A 11 -11.09 -8.08 12.80
C ALA A 11 -10.10 -8.19 11.62
N TRP A 12 -10.36 -7.52 10.50
CA TRP A 12 -9.44 -7.49 9.35
C TRP A 12 -8.32 -6.48 9.55
N THR A 13 -7.07 -6.92 9.32
CA THR A 13 -5.84 -6.14 9.56
C THR A 13 -4.86 -6.24 8.39
N VAL A 14 -3.86 -5.37 8.35
CA VAL A 14 -2.77 -5.37 7.35
C VAL A 14 -1.97 -6.68 7.31
N ARG A 15 -2.04 -7.49 8.37
CA ARG A 15 -1.37 -8.78 8.50
C ARG A 15 -2.15 -9.93 7.86
N ASP A 16 -3.43 -9.72 7.57
CA ASP A 16 -4.26 -10.72 6.93
C ASP A 16 -3.93 -10.85 5.44
N ARG A 17 -4.20 -12.05 4.88
CA ARG A 17 -3.79 -12.41 3.53
C ARG A 17 -4.88 -12.01 2.53
N ILE A 18 -4.54 -11.07 1.64
CA ILE A 18 -5.38 -10.66 0.53
C ILE A 18 -5.30 -11.73 -0.57
N TRP A 19 -6.45 -12.14 -1.08
CA TRP A 19 -6.53 -13.07 -2.21
C TRP A 19 -6.15 -12.35 -3.51
N LEU A 20 -5.19 -12.91 -4.24
CA LEU A 20 -4.63 -12.33 -5.47
C LEU A 20 -5.03 -13.12 -6.72
N GLY A 21 -5.55 -14.34 -6.56
CA GLY A 21 -5.94 -15.18 -7.68
C GLY A 21 -5.86 -16.68 -7.38
N GLN A 22 -5.82 -17.47 -8.45
CA GLN A 22 -5.79 -18.92 -8.40
C GLN A 22 -4.74 -19.46 -9.36
N ARG A 23 -4.00 -20.49 -8.95
CA ARG A 23 -3.09 -21.26 -9.78
C ARG A 23 -3.87 -22.24 -10.68
N LEU A 24 -3.22 -22.77 -11.71
CA LEU A 24 -3.81 -23.75 -12.63
C LEU A 24 -4.25 -25.06 -11.94
N ASP A 25 -3.60 -25.41 -10.83
CA ASP A 25 -3.95 -26.56 -9.99
C ASP A 25 -5.13 -26.28 -9.04
N GLY A 26 -5.74 -25.10 -9.13
CA GLY A 26 -6.84 -24.67 -8.29
C GLY A 26 -6.41 -24.11 -6.93
N ALA A 27 -5.11 -24.12 -6.58
CA ALA A 27 -4.64 -23.56 -5.32
C ALA A 27 -4.78 -22.03 -5.30
N GLN A 28 -5.24 -21.48 -4.18
CA GLN A 28 -5.36 -20.03 -4.02
C GLN A 28 -3.99 -19.37 -3.86
N VAL A 29 -3.82 -18.21 -4.50
CA VAL A 29 -2.69 -17.31 -4.29
C VAL A 29 -3.16 -16.17 -3.41
N ALA A 30 -2.55 -16.03 -2.23
CA ALA A 30 -2.86 -14.97 -1.29
C ALA A 30 -1.62 -14.50 -0.54
N SER A 31 -1.52 -13.20 -0.25
CA SER A 31 -0.39 -12.60 0.44
C SER A 31 -0.82 -11.54 1.45
N ALA A 32 -0.11 -11.47 2.58
CA ALA A 32 -0.19 -10.33 3.49
C ALA A 32 0.83 -9.26 3.08
N PHE A 33 0.52 -7.98 3.28
CA PHE A 33 1.37 -6.86 2.85
C PHE A 33 2.03 -6.11 4.02
N ALA A 34 1.75 -6.49 5.27
CA ALA A 34 2.44 -5.95 6.44
C ALA A 34 3.97 -6.02 6.29
N SER A 35 4.64 -4.90 6.49
CA SER A 35 6.11 -4.75 6.44
C SER A 35 6.75 -5.25 5.14
N LYS A 36 6.03 -5.20 4.01
CA LYS A 36 6.53 -5.59 2.69
C LYS A 36 6.43 -4.45 1.69
N HIS A 37 7.33 -4.51 0.71
CA HIS A 37 7.23 -3.75 -0.53
C HIS A 37 6.91 -4.71 -1.68
N SER A 38 6.15 -4.26 -2.66
CA SER A 38 5.77 -5.07 -3.81
C SER A 38 5.93 -4.27 -5.09
N LEU A 39 6.50 -4.91 -6.11
CA LEU A 39 6.62 -4.37 -7.44
C LEU A 39 5.75 -5.20 -8.37
N ILE A 40 4.82 -4.55 -9.06
CA ILE A 40 3.93 -5.19 -10.03
C ILE A 40 4.31 -4.68 -11.41
N LEU A 41 4.72 -5.60 -12.29
CA LEU A 41 5.10 -5.31 -13.66
C LEU A 41 4.11 -6.00 -14.60
N ALA A 42 3.52 -5.24 -15.50
CA ALA A 42 2.67 -5.76 -16.55
C ALA A 42 2.76 -4.86 -17.79
N ALA A 43 2.62 -5.44 -18.97
CA ALA A 43 2.35 -4.67 -20.17
C ALA A 43 0.92 -4.07 -20.11
N SER A 44 0.61 -3.14 -21.02
CA SER A 44 -0.76 -2.63 -21.18
C SER A 44 -1.73 -3.80 -21.40
N GLY A 45 -2.86 -3.78 -20.70
CA GLY A 45 -3.83 -4.89 -20.71
C GLY A 45 -3.44 -6.12 -19.89
N GLY A 46 -2.25 -6.16 -19.28
CA GLY A 46 -1.76 -7.31 -18.50
C GLY A 46 -2.34 -7.46 -17.09
N GLY A 47 -3.43 -6.76 -16.76
CA GLY A 47 -4.16 -6.93 -15.50
C GLY A 47 -3.59 -6.22 -14.26
N LYS A 48 -2.55 -5.37 -14.40
CA LYS A 48 -1.98 -4.59 -13.27
C LYS A 48 -3.05 -3.84 -12.47
N SER A 49 -3.91 -3.07 -13.15
CA SER A 49 -4.93 -2.27 -12.47
C SER A 49 -5.92 -3.13 -11.70
N ILE A 50 -6.25 -4.33 -12.17
CA ILE A 50 -7.12 -5.26 -11.44
C ILE A 50 -6.43 -5.75 -10.17
N LEU A 51 -5.14 -6.11 -10.26
CA LEU A 51 -4.37 -6.55 -9.10
C LEU A 51 -4.22 -5.43 -8.06
N LEU A 52 -3.94 -4.20 -8.49
CA LEU A 52 -3.87 -3.04 -7.60
C LEU A 52 -5.20 -2.79 -6.90
N ARG A 53 -6.33 -2.91 -7.61
CA ARG A 53 -7.68 -2.80 -7.03
C ARG A 53 -7.95 -3.86 -5.98
N LEU A 54 -7.61 -5.13 -6.24
CA LEU A 54 -7.77 -6.21 -5.26
C LEU A 54 -6.96 -5.95 -3.98
N ILE A 55 -5.74 -5.43 -4.14
CA ILE A 55 -4.89 -5.04 -3.01
C ILE A 55 -5.49 -3.85 -2.27
N ALA A 56 -5.98 -2.85 -2.99
CA ALA A 56 -6.65 -1.68 -2.42
C ALA A 56 -7.94 -2.05 -1.66
N ASP A 57 -8.75 -2.98 -2.19
CA ASP A 57 -9.97 -3.46 -1.54
C ASP A 57 -9.65 -4.15 -0.21
N GLY A 58 -8.65 -5.05 -0.22
CA GLY A 58 -8.22 -5.75 0.98
C GLY A 58 -7.57 -4.81 2.00
N LEU A 59 -6.70 -3.89 1.57
CA LEU A 59 -6.04 -2.97 2.51
C LEU A 59 -7.02 -1.90 3.01
N GLY A 60 -7.85 -1.33 2.16
CA GLY A 60 -8.84 -0.31 2.54
C GLY A 60 -9.89 -0.81 3.52
N ALA A 61 -10.13 -2.12 3.58
CA ALA A 61 -10.99 -2.73 4.59
C ALA A 61 -10.30 -2.94 5.96
N ALA A 62 -8.97 -2.85 6.03
CA ALA A 62 -8.22 -3.13 7.25
C ALA A 62 -8.26 -1.97 8.23
N ALA A 63 -8.74 -2.24 9.45
CA ALA A 63 -8.95 -1.22 10.48
C ALA A 63 -7.64 -0.55 10.97
N ASP A 64 -6.49 -1.18 10.72
CA ASP A 64 -5.17 -0.71 11.10
C ASP A 64 -4.34 -0.20 9.91
N THR A 65 -4.99 0.27 8.84
CA THR A 65 -4.32 0.84 7.66
C THR A 65 -4.80 2.23 7.29
N HIS A 66 -3.94 2.94 6.60
CA HIS A 66 -4.26 4.17 5.89
C HIS A 66 -3.64 4.06 4.50
N VAL A 67 -4.47 4.09 3.46
CA VAL A 67 -4.06 3.83 2.08
C VAL A 67 -3.96 5.13 1.31
N TRP A 68 -2.82 5.36 0.66
CA TRP A 68 -2.60 6.48 -0.25
C TRP A 68 -2.57 5.97 -1.68
N ASP A 69 -3.30 6.66 -2.55
CA ASP A 69 -3.36 6.40 -3.99
C ASP A 69 -2.62 7.50 -4.75
N LEU A 70 -1.48 7.15 -5.36
CA LEU A 70 -0.64 8.06 -6.12
C LEU A 70 -0.60 7.60 -7.57
N ASP A 71 -1.26 8.35 -8.46
CA ASP A 71 -1.28 8.07 -9.89
C ASP A 71 -1.01 9.35 -10.70
N PRO A 72 0.24 9.59 -11.13
CA PRO A 72 0.60 10.75 -11.95
C PRO A 72 -0.03 10.74 -13.36
N SER A 73 -0.79 9.71 -13.75
CA SER A 73 -1.56 9.68 -15.00
C SER A 73 -2.92 10.38 -14.91
N GLY A 74 -3.41 10.63 -13.69
CA GLY A 74 -4.64 11.37 -13.43
C GLY A 74 -5.90 10.52 -13.22
N VAL A 75 -5.81 9.18 -13.24
CA VAL A 75 -6.98 8.30 -13.15
C VAL A 75 -7.19 7.77 -11.72
N GLY A 76 -6.12 7.25 -11.12
CA GLY A 76 -6.11 6.65 -9.80
C GLY A 76 -6.97 5.40 -9.66
N GLN A 77 -7.19 5.00 -8.41
CA GLN A 77 -8.13 3.97 -7.99
C GLN A 77 -9.50 4.57 -7.68
N ALA A 78 -10.08 5.30 -8.64
CA ALA A 78 -11.36 5.99 -8.46
C ALA A 78 -12.50 5.12 -7.86
N PRO A 79 -12.66 3.83 -8.22
CA PRO A 79 -13.68 2.97 -7.59
C PRO A 79 -13.45 2.73 -6.09
N GLN A 80 -12.21 2.86 -5.61
CA GLN A 80 -11.81 2.70 -4.22
C GLN A 80 -11.59 4.04 -3.49
N ALA A 81 -11.95 5.18 -4.10
CA ALA A 81 -11.68 6.50 -3.52
C ALA A 81 -12.21 6.65 -2.08
N ALA A 82 -13.33 6.01 -1.74
CA ALA A 82 -13.93 6.06 -0.40
C ALA A 82 -13.05 5.46 0.71
N VAL A 83 -12.10 4.58 0.37
CA VAL A 83 -11.17 3.97 1.34
C VAL A 83 -9.77 4.58 1.30
N MET A 84 -9.55 5.60 0.44
CA MET A 84 -8.27 6.28 0.33
C MET A 84 -8.18 7.43 1.33
N GLY A 85 -7.11 7.41 2.12
CA GLY A 85 -6.77 8.48 3.05
C GLY A 85 -6.14 9.69 2.38
N ARG A 86 -5.52 9.50 1.21
CA ARG A 86 -4.97 10.55 0.36
C ARG A 86 -4.99 10.07 -1.09
N VAL A 87 -5.32 10.98 -2.00
CA VAL A 87 -5.26 10.76 -3.45
C VAL A 87 -4.40 11.86 -4.05
N ALA A 88 -3.44 11.50 -4.91
CA ALA A 88 -2.63 12.43 -5.69
C ALA A 88 -2.64 12.02 -7.16
N LEU A 89 -3.03 12.94 -8.04
CA LEU A 89 -3.32 12.65 -9.45
C LEU A 89 -2.43 13.41 -10.43
N SER A 90 -1.45 14.16 -9.93
CA SER A 90 -0.44 14.87 -10.72
C SER A 90 0.98 14.42 -10.31
N PRO A 91 1.98 14.51 -11.19
CA PRO A 91 3.37 14.21 -10.84
C PRO A 91 3.86 14.98 -9.61
N GLU A 92 3.49 16.27 -9.50
CA GLU A 92 3.89 17.16 -8.42
C GLU A 92 3.22 16.79 -7.09
N ASP A 93 1.92 16.49 -7.11
CA ASP A 93 1.21 16.05 -5.90
C ASP A 93 1.70 14.69 -5.42
N CYS A 94 2.03 13.78 -6.35
CA CYS A 94 2.63 12.50 -6.05
C CYS A 94 4.01 12.66 -5.41
N GLU A 95 4.84 13.60 -5.90
CA GLU A 95 6.12 13.92 -5.28
C GLU A 95 5.95 14.45 -3.86
N ALA A 96 5.02 15.39 -3.65
CA ALA A 96 4.73 15.93 -2.32
C ALA A 96 4.27 14.83 -1.37
N ALA A 97 3.38 13.93 -1.83
CA ALA A 97 2.92 12.80 -1.05
C ALA A 97 4.06 11.83 -0.71
N LEU A 98 4.92 11.47 -1.67
CA LEU A 98 6.06 10.59 -1.39
C LEU A 98 7.04 11.23 -0.41
N THR A 99 7.24 12.53 -0.49
CA THR A 99 8.06 13.30 0.46
C THR A 99 7.48 13.23 1.87
N ASP A 100 6.17 13.41 2.02
CA ASP A 100 5.48 13.27 3.31
C ASP A 100 5.57 11.85 3.85
N ALA A 101 5.42 10.83 3.00
CA ALA A 101 5.57 9.44 3.39
C ALA A 101 6.99 9.15 3.91
N VAL A 102 8.02 9.71 3.26
CA VAL A 102 9.42 9.60 3.74
C VAL A 102 9.56 10.26 5.11
N ALA A 103 9.03 11.47 5.28
CA ALA A 103 9.07 12.17 6.57
C ALA A 103 8.36 11.38 7.68
N LEU A 104 7.21 10.78 7.39
CA LEU A 104 6.49 9.89 8.31
C LEU A 104 7.31 8.65 8.68
N ALA A 105 7.92 7.97 7.69
CA ALA A 105 8.76 6.82 7.94
C ALA A 105 9.97 7.16 8.84
N VAL A 106 10.66 8.26 8.55
CA VAL A 106 11.76 8.77 9.39
C VAL A 106 11.26 9.13 10.79
N GLY A 107 10.14 9.84 10.91
CA GLY A 107 9.54 10.22 12.19
C GLY A 107 9.21 9.00 13.05
N ARG A 108 8.63 7.95 12.44
CA ARG A 108 8.28 6.70 13.13
C ARG A 108 9.49 6.02 13.75
N THR A 109 10.65 6.03 13.11
CA THR A 109 11.87 5.44 13.71
C THR A 109 12.24 6.05 15.07
N LYS A 110 11.99 7.36 15.25
CA LYS A 110 12.23 8.05 16.53
C LYS A 110 11.18 7.70 17.59
N LEU A 111 9.96 7.35 17.14
CA LEU A 111 8.84 7.00 18.01
C LEU A 111 8.90 5.56 18.51
N LEU A 112 9.48 4.62 17.75
CA LEU A 112 9.54 3.21 18.12
C LEU A 112 10.06 2.99 19.54
N ARG A 113 11.20 3.61 19.89
CA ARG A 113 11.78 3.53 21.24
C ARG A 113 10.89 4.17 22.30
N ARG A 114 10.29 5.32 22.00
CA ARG A 114 9.40 6.03 22.95
C ARG A 114 8.13 5.24 23.24
N LEU A 115 7.64 4.48 22.26
CA LEU A 115 6.42 3.68 22.35
C LEU A 115 6.68 2.23 22.77
N GLY A 116 7.93 1.84 23.04
CA GLY A 116 8.29 0.48 23.44
C GLY A 116 8.01 -0.58 22.36
N MET A 117 8.02 -0.21 21.07
CA MET A 117 7.58 -1.07 19.97
C MET A 117 8.65 -2.04 19.44
N GLY A 118 9.88 -1.97 19.94
CA GLY A 118 11.02 -2.69 19.36
C GLY A 118 11.49 -2.05 18.06
N ASP A 119 11.90 -2.88 17.09
CA ASP A 119 12.54 -2.42 15.85
C ASP A 119 11.57 -2.20 14.67
N ALA A 120 10.30 -2.56 14.83
CA ALA A 120 9.29 -2.48 13.78
C ALA A 120 8.01 -1.80 14.25
N TRP A 121 7.36 -1.10 13.32
CA TRP A 121 6.07 -0.44 13.58
C TRP A 121 4.99 -1.49 13.84
N GLN A 122 4.32 -1.39 14.98
CA GLN A 122 3.21 -2.27 15.33
C GLN A 122 1.88 -1.60 14.94
N ALA A 123 1.36 -1.97 13.78
CA ALA A 123 0.09 -1.45 13.26
C ALA A 123 -1.08 -1.80 14.20
N SER A 124 -1.92 -0.81 14.46
CA SER A 124 -3.18 -0.83 15.22
C SER A 124 -4.09 0.29 14.71
N PRO A 125 -5.40 0.29 15.02
CA PRO A 125 -6.30 1.39 14.62
C PRO A 125 -5.82 2.78 15.06
N GLU A 126 -5.20 2.89 16.24
CA GLU A 126 -4.67 4.16 16.77
C GLU A 126 -3.33 4.55 16.09
N ARG A 127 -2.65 3.58 15.47
CA ARG A 127 -1.31 3.71 14.90
C ARG A 127 -1.24 2.94 13.57
N PRO A 128 -2.00 3.35 12.56
CA PRO A 128 -2.20 2.54 11.37
C PRO A 128 -0.91 2.40 10.55
N ALA A 129 -0.76 1.27 9.86
CA ALA A 129 0.22 1.12 8.79
C ALA A 129 -0.11 2.12 7.68
N LEU A 130 0.91 2.80 7.16
CA LEU A 130 0.76 3.60 5.95
C LEU A 130 1.06 2.70 4.76
N VAL A 131 0.09 2.55 3.86
CA VAL A 131 0.26 1.86 2.59
C VAL A 131 0.27 2.91 1.50
N VAL A 132 1.34 2.96 0.71
CA VAL A 132 1.43 3.86 -0.45
C VAL A 132 1.33 3.02 -1.71
N ILE A 133 0.24 3.18 -2.46
CA ILE A 133 0.06 2.60 -3.79
C ILE A 133 0.54 3.64 -4.78
N VAL A 134 1.55 3.29 -5.57
CA VAL A 134 2.06 4.12 -6.67
C VAL A 134 1.70 3.42 -7.97
N ASP A 135 0.73 3.99 -8.68
CA ASP A 135 0.47 3.63 -10.06
C ASP A 135 1.38 4.43 -11.00
N GLU A 136 1.68 3.88 -12.18
CA GLU A 136 2.46 4.55 -13.22
C GLU A 136 3.77 5.22 -12.75
N TYR A 137 4.55 4.52 -11.89
CA TYR A 137 5.86 4.99 -11.38
C TYR A 137 6.76 5.67 -12.43
N PRO A 138 6.89 5.20 -13.69
CA PRO A 138 7.71 5.87 -14.69
C PRO A 138 7.32 7.32 -14.99
N ARG A 139 6.08 7.72 -14.73
CA ARG A 139 5.56 9.08 -14.94
C ARG A 139 5.80 10.05 -13.78
N LEU A 140 6.31 9.56 -12.65
CA LEU A 140 6.71 10.43 -11.54
C LEU A 140 7.85 11.38 -11.95
N THR A 141 7.94 12.50 -11.25
CA THR A 141 9.10 13.40 -11.32
C THR A 141 10.38 12.68 -10.88
N PRO A 142 11.58 13.18 -11.24
CA PRO A 142 12.83 12.63 -10.75
C PRO A 142 12.93 12.57 -9.22
N ALA A 143 12.46 13.61 -8.52
CA ALA A 143 12.48 13.66 -7.06
C ALA A 143 11.44 12.70 -6.44
N GLY A 144 10.24 12.59 -7.03
CA GLY A 144 9.23 11.59 -6.63
C GLY A 144 9.77 10.16 -6.76
N LYS A 145 10.43 9.83 -7.88
CA LYS A 145 11.11 8.53 -8.07
C LYS A 145 12.15 8.27 -6.97
N ALA A 146 12.98 9.26 -6.67
CA ALA A 146 13.98 9.15 -5.61
C ALA A 146 13.34 8.92 -4.23
N ALA A 147 12.25 9.63 -3.92
CA ALA A 147 11.51 9.48 -2.67
C ALA A 147 10.87 8.08 -2.54
N ALA A 148 10.24 7.57 -3.60
CA ALA A 148 9.70 6.21 -3.63
C ALA A 148 10.80 5.15 -3.40
N VAL A 149 11.96 5.28 -4.05
CA VAL A 149 13.10 4.38 -3.81
C VAL A 149 13.63 4.51 -2.38
N ASN A 150 13.64 5.72 -1.82
CA ASN A 150 14.06 5.94 -0.44
C ASN A 150 13.12 5.23 0.55
N LEU A 151 11.80 5.28 0.33
CA LEU A 151 10.82 4.54 1.13
C LEU A 151 11.12 3.04 1.19
N LEU A 152 11.50 2.43 0.06
CA LEU A 152 11.87 1.00 0.02
C LEU A 152 13.04 0.64 0.95
N ARG A 153 13.90 1.62 1.28
CA ARG A 153 15.09 1.42 2.12
C ARG A 153 14.79 1.64 3.61
N ILE A 154 13.86 2.55 3.92
CA ILE A 154 13.65 3.04 5.30
C ILE A 154 12.36 2.52 5.95
N ALA A 155 11.33 2.18 5.16
CA ALA A 155 10.00 1.90 5.68
C ALA A 155 9.82 0.43 6.12
N ALA A 156 10.53 -0.52 5.51
CA ALA A 156 10.50 -1.91 5.92
C ALA A 156 11.71 -2.26 6.80
N ARG A 157 11.49 -2.31 8.12
CA ARG A 157 12.37 -3.03 9.04
C ARG A 157 11.68 -4.33 9.42
N ARG A 158 12.35 -5.46 9.17
CA ARG A 158 11.88 -6.74 9.71
C ARG A 158 11.98 -6.66 11.24
N PRO A 159 10.97 -7.15 11.97
CA PRO A 159 11.14 -7.44 13.40
C PRO A 159 12.23 -8.49 13.62
#